data_AF-A0A2T0JYY7-F1
#
_entry.id   AF-A0A2T0JYY7-F1
#
_cell.length_a   1.000
_cell.length_b   1.000
_cell.length_c   1.000
_cell.angle_alpha   90.00
_cell.angle_beta   90.00
_cell.angle_gamma   90.00
#
_symmetry.space_group_name_H-M   'P 1'
#
loop_
_entity.id
_entity.type
_entity.pdbx_description
1 polymer ?
#
loop_
_entity_poly.entity_id
_entity_poly.type
_entity_poly.pdbx_seq_one_letter_code
_entity_poly.pdbx_strand_id
1 'polypeptide(L)'
;MRRVYYRSYDAEVTSDVFIRDPAGSSTSYAIAEIGEVAVKVIERDWWEVWRTKQVWVLQARYQGQTVDLYESGEPRVFNMVTRALQRALEERPGRHWA
;
A
#
# COMPACT_ATOMS: atom_id res chain seq x y z
N MET A 1 7.29 11.24 -16.19
CA MET A 1 5.85 11.44 -16.49
C MET A 1 5.07 10.67 -15.44
N ARG A 2 4.23 11.33 -14.64
CA ARG A 2 3.49 10.69 -13.56
C ARG A 2 2.48 9.69 -14.13
N ARG A 3 2.68 8.39 -13.88
CA ARG A 3 1.72 7.34 -14.24
C ARG A 3 0.83 7.03 -13.04
N VAL A 4 -0.45 6.75 -13.29
CA VAL A 4 -1.41 6.33 -12.26
C VAL A 4 -1.70 4.86 -12.47
N TYR A 5 -1.38 4.01 -11.48
CA TYR A 5 -1.61 2.56 -11.53
C TYR A 5 -2.90 2.16 -10.80
N TYR A 6 -3.29 2.94 -9.80
CA TYR A 6 -4.52 2.75 -9.04
C TYR A 6 -4.98 4.08 -8.45
N ARG A 7 -6.29 4.31 -8.41
CA ARG A 7 -6.88 5.47 -7.75
C ARG A 7 -8.30 5.13 -7.30
N SER A 8 -8.53 5.27 -6.01
CA SER A 8 -9.82 5.07 -5.34
C SER A 8 -9.94 6.09 -4.20
N TYR A 9 -11.06 6.06 -3.49
CA TYR A 9 -11.32 6.92 -2.34
C TYR A 9 -10.36 6.68 -1.16
N ASP A 10 -9.83 5.46 -1.02
CA ASP A 10 -9.05 4.99 0.12
C ASP A 10 -7.53 4.92 -0.17
N ALA A 11 -7.14 4.84 -1.44
CA ALA A 11 -5.74 4.82 -1.85
C ALA A 11 -5.50 5.32 -3.28
N GLU A 12 -4.32 5.90 -3.50
CA GLU A 12 -3.80 6.27 -4.82
C GLU A 12 -2.37 5.75 -4.98
N VAL A 13 -2.10 5.08 -6.10
CA VAL A 13 -0.78 4.56 -6.44
C VAL A 13 -0.34 5.14 -7.77
N THR A 14 0.75 5.89 -7.73
CA THR A 14 1.37 6.49 -8.92
C THR A 14 2.81 6.04 -9.07
N SER A 15 3.50 6.47 -10.12
CA SER A 15 4.94 6.24 -10.30
C SER A 15 5.81 6.90 -9.23
N ASP A 16 5.29 7.95 -8.58
CA ASP A 16 6.09 8.82 -7.72
C ASP A 16 5.70 8.66 -6.25
N VAL A 17 4.40 8.51 -5.97
CA VAL A 17 3.83 8.42 -4.62
C VAL A 17 2.78 7.34 -4.47
N PHE A 18 2.75 6.73 -3.29
CA PHE A 18 1.65 5.96 -2.72
C PHE A 18 0.93 6.82 -1.68
N ILE A 19 -0.36 7.03 -1.82
CA ILE A 19 -1.18 7.77 -0.85
C ILE A 19 -2.20 6.80 -0.28
N ARG A 20 -2.26 6.69 1.05
CA ARG A 20 -3.41 6.09 1.74
C ARG A 20 -4.27 7.19 2.33
N ASP A 21 -5.59 7.08 2.24
CA ASP A 21 -6.53 8.00 2.86
C ASP A 21 -7.64 7.26 3.63
N PRO A 22 -7.30 6.65 4.79
CA PRO A 22 -8.32 6.13 5.68
C PRO A 22 -9.08 7.30 6.31
N ALA A 23 -10.34 7.48 5.88
CA ALA A 23 -11.31 8.38 6.51
C ALA A 23 -10.83 9.85 6.68
N GLY A 24 -10.09 10.38 5.71
CA GLY A 24 -9.64 11.78 5.68
C GLY A 24 -8.25 12.03 6.27
N SER A 25 -7.56 11.00 6.74
CA SER A 25 -6.16 11.08 7.20
C SER A 25 -5.20 10.61 6.11
N SER A 26 -5.01 11.46 5.10
CA SER A 26 -4.08 11.20 4.00
C SER A 26 -2.63 11.07 4.47
N THR A 27 -2.00 9.92 4.23
CA THR A 27 -0.56 9.68 4.45
C THR A 27 0.09 9.30 3.12
N SER A 28 1.16 10.00 2.74
CA SER A 28 1.88 9.78 1.49
C SER A 28 3.26 9.17 1.71
N TYR A 29 3.64 8.24 0.83
CA TYR A 29 4.92 7.55 0.82
C TYR A 29 5.54 7.66 -0.58
N ALA A 30 6.79 8.14 -0.67
CA ALA A 30 7.49 8.19 -1.95
C ALA A 30 7.85 6.79 -2.45
N ILE A 31 7.47 6.44 -3.69
CA ILE A 31 7.76 5.10 -4.28
C ILE A 31 9.26 4.80 -4.31
N ALA A 32 10.09 5.83 -4.47
CA ALA A 32 11.55 5.73 -4.46
C ALA A 32 12.13 5.30 -3.09
N GLU A 33 11.41 5.56 -2.00
CA GLU A 33 11.84 5.27 -0.62
C GLU A 33 11.21 3.99 -0.06
N ILE A 34 10.21 3.43 -0.76
CA ILE A 34 9.61 2.14 -0.40
C ILE A 34 10.62 1.03 -0.72
N GLY A 35 11.06 0.36 0.34
CA GLY A 35 11.98 -0.76 0.31
C GLY A 35 11.26 -2.10 0.22
N GLU A 36 11.72 -3.05 1.04
CA GLU A 36 11.12 -4.37 1.16
C GLU A 36 9.62 -4.28 1.48
N VAL A 37 8.81 -5.03 0.74
CA VAL A 37 7.36 -5.07 0.87
C VAL A 37 6.94 -6.49 1.26
N ALA A 38 6.07 -6.60 2.26
CA ALA A 38 5.53 -7.86 2.75
C ALA A 38 4.01 -7.76 2.91
N VAL A 39 3.32 -8.88 2.71
CA VAL A 39 1.89 -9.02 2.98
C VAL A 39 1.72 -9.84 4.25
N LYS A 40 0.94 -9.34 5.19
CA LYS A 40 0.52 -10.06 6.41
C LYS A 40 -0.99 -10.11 6.48
N VAL A 41 -1.53 -11.20 7.02
CA VAL A 41 -2.94 -11.29 7.39
C VAL A 41 -2.99 -11.19 8.90
N ILE A 42 -3.70 -10.20 9.43
CA ILE A 42 -3.92 -10.04 10.87
C ILE A 42 -5.37 -10.36 11.20
N GLU A 43 -5.59 -10.92 12.38
CA GLU A 43 -6.91 -10.96 12.97
C GLU A 43 -7.15 -9.65 13.72
N ARG A 44 -8.23 -8.95 13.40
CA ARG A 44 -8.56 -7.68 14.04
C ARG A 44 -9.99 -7.74 14.57
N ASP A 45 -10.15 -7.51 15.87
CA ASP A 45 -11.46 -7.40 16.51
C ASP A 45 -12.08 -6.04 16.15
N TRP A 46 -12.76 -6.01 15.01
CA TRP A 46 -13.71 -4.95 14.67
C TRP A 46 -15.00 -5.21 15.46
N TRP A 47 -15.59 -4.18 16.06
CA TRP A 47 -16.77 -4.27 16.95
C TRP A 47 -18.05 -4.82 16.29
N GLU A 48 -17.99 -5.25 15.02
CA GLU A 48 -19.10 -5.84 14.27
C GLU A 48 -18.93 -7.36 14.13
N VAL A 49 -19.70 -8.11 14.91
CA VAL A 49 -19.65 -9.58 15.08
C VAL A 49 -19.87 -10.40 13.78
N TRP A 50 -20.15 -9.75 12.65
CA TRP A 50 -20.63 -10.39 11.41
C TRP A 50 -19.72 -10.17 10.18
N ARG A 51 -18.60 -9.43 10.31
CA ARG A 51 -17.64 -9.19 9.21
C ARG A 51 -16.31 -9.89 9.46
N THR A 52 -15.67 -10.31 8.37
CA THR A 52 -14.43 -11.09 8.32
C THR A 52 -13.37 -10.58 9.29
N LYS A 53 -12.97 -11.45 10.24
CA LYS A 53 -11.90 -11.20 11.23
C LYS A 53 -10.53 -10.94 10.60
N GLN A 54 -10.34 -11.35 9.35
CA GLN A 54 -9.06 -11.30 8.65
C GLN A 54 -8.93 -9.98 7.89
N VAL A 55 -7.89 -9.23 8.22
CA VAL A 55 -7.49 -8.00 7.55
C VAL A 55 -6.15 -8.24 6.86
N TRP A 56 -6.08 -7.96 5.57
CA TRP A 56 -4.83 -8.00 4.81
C TRP A 56 -4.12 -6.68 4.97
N VAL A 57 -2.84 -6.73 5.36
CA VAL A 57 -2.01 -5.56 5.58
C VAL A 57 -0.77 -5.64 4.70
N LEU A 58 -0.52 -4.54 4.00
CA LEU A 58 0.64 -4.31 3.17
C LEU A 58 1.65 -3.52 3.99
N GLN A 59 2.75 -4.18 4.34
CA GLN A 59 3.82 -3.59 5.13
C GLN A 59 5.01 -3.30 4.23
N ALA A 60 5.69 -2.19 4.48
CA ALA A 60 6.94 -1.89 3.79
C ALA A 60 7.97 -1.23 4.69
N ARG A 61 9.24 -1.34 4.30
CA ARG A 61 10.31 -0.54 4.88
C ARG A 61 10.35 0.83 4.22
N TYR A 62 10.10 1.89 4.97
CA TYR A 62 10.10 3.28 4.52
C TYR A 62 11.04 4.11 5.40
N GLN A 63 12.03 4.79 4.81
CA GLN A 63 13.02 5.59 5.54
C GLN A 63 13.70 4.85 6.71
N GLY A 64 13.90 3.52 6.58
CA GLY A 64 14.49 2.69 7.63
C GLY A 64 13.52 2.20 8.70
N GLN A 65 12.25 2.60 8.66
CA GLN A 65 11.20 2.16 9.56
C GLN A 65 10.23 1.21 8.86
N THR A 66 9.72 0.22 9.59
CA THR A 66 8.67 -0.66 9.09
C THR A 66 7.32 0.02 9.28
N VAL A 67 6.59 0.26 8.19
CA VAL A 67 5.30 0.95 8.19
C VAL A 67 4.22 0.11 7.51
N ASP A 68 3.00 0.19 8.01
CA ASP A 68 1.84 -0.42 7.37
C ASP A 68 1.28 0.57 6.33
N LEU A 69 1.58 0.33 5.06
CA LEU A 69 1.21 1.22 3.95
C LEU A 69 -0.30 1.22 3.72
N TYR A 70 -0.93 0.04 3.76
CA TYR A 70 -2.33 -0.14 3.42
C TYR A 70 -2.91 -1.36 4.13
N GLU A 71 -4.18 -1.29 4.48
CA GLU A 71 -4.93 -2.42 5.03
C GLU A 71 -6.32 -2.47 4.40
N SER A 72 -6.84 -3.68 4.21
CA SER A 72 -8.21 -3.85 3.73
C SER A 72 -8.78 -5.18 4.23
N GLY A 73 -10.06 -5.18 4.58
CA GLY A 73 -10.84 -6.41 4.81
C GLY A 73 -11.38 -7.04 3.51
N GLU A 74 -11.20 -6.36 2.37
CA GLU A 74 -11.66 -6.82 1.06
C GLU A 74 -10.47 -7.34 0.22
N PRO A 75 -10.34 -8.66 -0.01
CA PRO A 75 -9.19 -9.24 -0.72
C PRO A 75 -9.00 -8.70 -2.14
N ARG A 76 -10.10 -8.35 -2.82
CA ARG A 76 -10.03 -7.84 -4.20
C ARG A 76 -9.37 -6.47 -4.25
N VAL A 77 -9.78 -5.56 -3.37
CA VAL A 77 -9.19 -4.21 -3.28
C VAL A 77 -7.73 -4.32 -2.88
N PHE A 78 -7.42 -5.15 -1.87
CA PHE A 78 -6.05 -5.41 -1.44
C PHE A 78 -5.14 -5.88 -2.58
N ASN A 79 -5.60 -6.85 -3.37
CA ASN A 79 -4.85 -7.38 -4.51
C ASN A 79 -4.63 -6.34 -5.61
N MET A 80 -5.62 -5.48 -5.88
CA MET A 80 -5.47 -4.39 -6.85
C MET A 80 -4.40 -3.39 -6.42
N VAL A 81 -4.45 -2.94 -5.16
CA VAL A 81 -3.48 -1.99 -4.59
C VAL A 81 -2.08 -2.59 -4.58
N THR A 82 -1.95 -3.85 -4.15
CA THR A 82 -0.65 -4.55 -4.11
C THR A 82 -0.03 -4.68 -5.50
N ARG A 83 -0.82 -5.09 -6.51
CA ARG A 83 -0.34 -5.17 -7.90
C ARG A 83 0.03 -3.81 -8.48
N ALA A 84 -0.74 -2.78 -8.15
CA ALA A 84 -0.44 -1.42 -8.58
C ALA A 84 0.88 -0.91 -7.96
N LEU A 85 1.09 -1.17 -6.67
CA LEU A 85 2.34 -0.83 -5.99
C LEU A 85 3.52 -1.59 -6.60
N GLN A 86 3.38 -2.90 -6.84
CA GLN A 86 4.43 -3.70 -7.48
C GLN A 86 4.82 -3.13 -8.83
N ARG A 87 3.85 -2.77 -9.68
CA ARG A 87 4.13 -2.12 -10.98
C ARG A 87 4.86 -0.79 -10.82
N ALA A 88 4.46 0.04 -9.85
CA ALA A 88 5.15 1.30 -9.57
C ALA A 88 6.60 1.07 -9.10
N LEU A 89 6.84 0.02 -8.30
CA LEU A 89 8.18 -0.37 -7.83
C LEU A 89 9.05 -1.02 -8.92
N GLU A 90 8.45 -1.72 -9.88
CA GLU A 90 9.14 -2.30 -11.03
C GLU A 90 9.50 -1.23 -12.07
N GLU A 91 8.60 -0.27 -12.31
CA GLU A 91 8.82 0.83 -13.26
C GLU A 91 9.63 1.98 -12.65
N ARG A 92 9.92 1.96 -11.35
CA ARG A 92 10.80 2.97 -10.76
C ARG A 92 12.15 2.88 -11.48
N PRO A 93 12.68 3.98 -12.04
CA PRO A 93 14.02 3.96 -12.60
C PRO A 93 14.92 3.50 -11.47
N GLY A 94 15.50 2.31 -11.63
CA GLY A 94 16.26 1.66 -10.58
C GLY A 94 17.24 2.67 -10.01
N ARG A 95 17.43 2.63 -8.70
CA ARG A 95 18.64 3.13 -8.07
C ARG A 95 19.80 2.30 -8.65
N HIS A 96 20.20 2.65 -9.87
CA HIS A 96 21.34 2.14 -10.58
C HIS A 96 22.51 2.59 -9.71
N TRP A 97 22.99 1.64 -8.91
CA TRP A 97 24.27 1.75 -8.24
C TRP A 97 25.32 1.97 -9.34
N ALA A 98 26.02 3.09 -9.22
CA ALA A 98 27.38 3.20 -9.73
C ALA A 98 28.30 2.37 -8.82
#